data_AF-A0A938V2Q1-F1
#
_entry.id   AF-A0A938V2Q1-F1
#
_cell.length_a   1.000
_cell.length_b   1.000
_cell.length_c   1.000
_cell.angle_alpha   90.00
_cell.angle_beta   90.00
_cell.angle_gamma   90.00
#
_symmetry.space_group_name_H-M   'P 1'
#
loop_
_entity.id
_entity.type
_entity.pdbx_description
1 polymer ?
#
loop_
_entity_poly.entity_id
_entity_poly.type
_entity_poly.pdbx_seq_one_letter_code
_entity_poly.pdbx_strand_id
1 'polypeptide(L)'
;MYVTAQRVRARTGAEGINAFRHVHCGEEWADLSWGPPDIAVISEGKPGKLVAATCDVPPGGNSVLSYLDVAAPDGTDLNALRGALQVLRGKIREGSRHAVPALVGNITARFWVGREHDEPEKMPREFDCLVGRILVLLETPLEEKVEPQVPLEIVFHVDEKGYHFELSPESADRVRAAHRPARWRKSRFQVAPDVMLDFESMHGDIYPYVATQVTGLRLEAVVKLGGVVFILLPNGKRVRRWPSE
;
A
#
# COMPACT_ATOMS: atom_id res chain seq x y z
N MET A 1 -5.27 14.30 -5.44
CA MET A 1 -5.65 13.30 -4.42
C MET A 1 -6.80 12.46 -4.95
N TYR A 2 -6.72 11.16 -4.73
CA TYR A 2 -7.81 10.24 -5.00
C TYR A 2 -8.00 9.31 -3.79
N VAL A 3 -9.23 9.22 -3.29
CA VAL A 3 -9.59 8.34 -2.18
C VAL A 3 -10.77 7.49 -2.58
N THR A 4 -10.67 6.20 -2.33
CA THR A 4 -11.74 5.25 -2.61
C THR A 4 -12.01 4.39 -1.38
N ALA A 5 -13.27 4.09 -1.12
CA ALA A 5 -13.69 3.09 -0.16
C ALA A 5 -14.67 2.13 -0.83
N GLN A 6 -14.47 0.83 -0.63
CA GLN A 6 -15.18 -0.24 -1.31
C GLN A 6 -15.69 -1.24 -0.28
N ARG A 7 -16.99 -1.53 -0.28
CA ARG A 7 -17.52 -2.73 0.38
C ARG A 7 -17.18 -3.92 -0.50
N VAL A 8 -16.50 -4.89 0.08
CA VAL A 8 -16.02 -6.07 -0.64
C VAL A 8 -16.47 -7.36 0.03
N ARG A 9 -16.66 -8.40 -0.78
CA ARG A 9 -16.89 -9.79 -0.36
C ARG A 9 -15.80 -10.69 -0.92
N ALA A 10 -15.07 -11.37 -0.05
CA ALA A 10 -14.11 -12.40 -0.43
C ALA A 10 -14.82 -13.64 -0.98
N ARG A 11 -14.09 -14.49 -1.71
CA ARG A 11 -14.59 -15.80 -2.17
C ARG A 11 -15.02 -16.71 -1.02
N THR A 12 -14.44 -16.54 0.16
CA THR A 12 -14.79 -17.26 1.38
C THR A 12 -16.11 -16.79 2.01
N GLY A 13 -16.70 -15.70 1.50
CA GLY A 13 -17.89 -15.05 2.06
C GLY A 13 -17.60 -13.96 3.09
N ALA A 14 -16.36 -13.75 3.49
CA ALA A 14 -15.99 -12.66 4.40
C ALA A 14 -16.27 -11.29 3.76
N GLU A 15 -16.89 -10.38 4.50
CA GLU A 15 -17.20 -9.03 4.04
C GLU A 15 -16.49 -7.95 4.86
N GLY A 16 -16.12 -6.84 4.21
CA GLY A 16 -15.44 -5.72 4.87
C GLY A 16 -15.39 -4.48 3.99
N ILE A 17 -14.86 -3.36 4.51
CA ILE A 17 -14.51 -2.19 3.70
C ILE A 17 -13.00 -2.13 3.55
N ASN A 18 -12.57 -2.02 2.30
CA ASN A 18 -11.21 -1.63 1.98
C ASN A 18 -11.23 -0.18 1.51
N ALA A 19 -10.26 0.61 1.95
CA ALA A 19 -10.12 2.00 1.54
C ALA A 19 -8.66 2.34 1.25
N PHE A 20 -8.46 3.20 0.26
CA PHE A 20 -7.15 3.54 -0.29
C PHE A 20 -7.09 5.04 -0.56
N ARG A 21 -5.98 5.67 -0.19
CA ARG A 21 -5.69 7.08 -0.44
C ARG A 21 -4.44 7.19 -1.29
N HIS A 22 -4.56 7.93 -2.38
CA HIS A 22 -3.51 8.20 -3.33
C HIS A 22 -3.28 9.71 -3.45
N VAL A 23 -2.03 10.09 -3.68
CA VAL A 23 -1.61 11.48 -3.95
C VAL A 23 -1.02 11.59 -5.34
N HIS A 24 -1.09 12.79 -5.90
CA HIS A 24 -0.70 13.14 -7.24
C HIS A 24 0.38 14.23 -7.20
N CYS A 25 1.41 14.02 -6.40
CA CYS A 25 2.54 14.94 -6.28
C CYS A 25 3.62 14.64 -7.34
N GLY A 26 4.11 15.65 -8.04
CA GLY A 26 5.21 15.53 -9.00
C GLY A 26 4.81 15.83 -10.45
N GLU A 27 5.81 15.88 -11.33
CA GLU A 27 5.63 16.22 -12.75
C GLU A 27 4.84 15.16 -13.54
N GLU A 28 4.87 13.90 -13.09
CA GLU A 28 4.14 12.78 -13.71
C GLU A 28 2.60 12.95 -13.68
N TRP A 29 2.11 13.91 -12.91
CA TRP A 29 0.68 14.22 -12.77
C TRP A 29 0.32 15.62 -13.28
N ALA A 30 1.25 16.34 -13.92
CA ALA A 30 1.06 17.74 -14.33
C ALA A 30 -0.07 17.94 -15.36
N ASP A 31 -0.41 16.89 -16.10
CA ASP A 31 -1.45 16.83 -17.12
C ASP A 31 -2.84 16.42 -16.55
N LEU A 32 -2.96 16.15 -15.24
CA LEU A 32 -4.26 15.99 -14.58
C LEU A 32 -4.93 17.35 -14.35
N SER A 33 -6.12 17.52 -14.93
CA SER A 33 -6.96 18.70 -14.66
C SER A 33 -7.70 18.55 -13.35
N TRP A 34 -7.34 19.36 -12.36
CA TRP A 34 -8.04 19.47 -11.07
C TRP A 34 -9.16 20.52 -11.07
N GLY A 35 -9.65 20.93 -12.26
CA GLY A 35 -10.85 21.76 -12.41
C GLY A 35 -12.10 20.96 -12.01
N PRO A 36 -12.89 20.45 -12.96
CA PRO A 36 -13.77 19.31 -12.71
C PRO A 36 -12.98 18.01 -12.94
N PRO A 37 -12.41 17.37 -11.89
CA PRO A 37 -11.63 16.17 -12.11
C PRO A 37 -12.50 15.06 -12.69
N ASP A 38 -12.01 14.45 -13.77
CA ASP A 38 -12.63 13.26 -14.36
C ASP A 38 -12.29 12.05 -13.48
N ILE A 39 -13.26 11.71 -12.62
CA ILE A 39 -13.06 10.64 -11.64
C ILE A 39 -12.91 9.26 -12.29
N ALA A 40 -13.47 9.03 -13.49
CA ALA A 40 -13.30 7.77 -14.19
C ALA A 40 -11.85 7.61 -14.68
N VAL A 41 -11.32 8.65 -15.32
CA VAL A 41 -9.91 8.69 -15.76
C VAL A 41 -8.96 8.53 -14.57
N ILE A 42 -9.23 9.23 -13.47
CA ILE A 42 -8.40 9.12 -12.25
C ILE A 42 -8.50 7.71 -11.66
N SER A 43 -9.70 7.16 -11.50
CA SER A 43 -9.88 5.84 -10.87
C SER A 43 -9.27 4.68 -11.65
N GLU A 44 -9.29 4.74 -12.98
CA GLU A 44 -8.93 3.60 -13.84
C GLU A 44 -7.53 3.74 -14.44
N GLY A 45 -7.12 4.95 -14.82
CA GLY A 45 -5.86 5.18 -15.53
C GLY A 45 -4.79 5.90 -14.73
N LYS A 46 -5.17 6.74 -13.78
CA LYS A 46 -4.25 7.64 -13.06
C LYS A 46 -4.58 7.73 -11.55
N PRO A 47 -4.59 6.62 -10.80
CA PRO A 47 -5.01 6.64 -9.40
C PRO A 47 -4.07 7.46 -8.52
N GLY A 48 -2.82 7.66 -8.92
CA GLY A 48 -1.79 8.35 -8.14
C GLY A 48 -0.90 7.37 -7.36
N LYS A 49 0.01 7.91 -6.56
CA LYS A 49 0.83 7.11 -5.63
C LYS A 49 0.03 6.76 -4.39
N LEU A 50 -0.11 5.46 -4.10
CA LEU A 50 -0.75 5.00 -2.86
C LEU A 50 0.07 5.45 -1.64
N VAL A 51 -0.57 6.14 -0.68
CA VAL A 51 0.06 6.66 0.54
C VAL A 51 -0.59 6.22 1.83
N ALA A 52 -1.82 5.72 1.78
CA ALA A 52 -2.46 5.08 2.94
C ALA A 52 -3.48 4.05 2.47
N ALA A 53 -3.65 2.98 3.24
CA ALA A 53 -4.65 1.96 3.00
C ALA A 53 -5.17 1.37 4.32
N THR A 54 -6.43 0.98 4.33
CA THR A 54 -7.03 0.18 5.40
C THR A 54 -7.85 -0.93 4.77
N CYS A 55 -7.57 -2.18 5.09
CA CYS A 55 -8.26 -3.33 4.51
C CYS A 55 -8.85 -4.20 5.62
N ASP A 56 -10.18 -4.30 5.65
CA ASP A 56 -10.87 -5.30 6.50
C ASP A 56 -10.74 -6.71 5.89
N VAL A 57 -10.64 -6.80 4.56
CA VAL A 57 -10.50 -8.06 3.80
C VAL A 57 -9.24 -7.98 2.93
N PRO A 58 -8.37 -9.01 2.90
CA PRO A 58 -7.20 -9.01 2.03
C PRO A 58 -7.56 -8.73 0.56
N PRO A 59 -6.77 -7.90 -0.15
CA PRO A 59 -7.03 -7.63 -1.57
C PRO A 59 -6.78 -8.86 -2.45
N GLY A 60 -7.41 -8.89 -3.62
CA GLY A 60 -7.22 -9.94 -4.64
C GLY A 60 -8.45 -10.84 -4.81
N GLY A 61 -9.17 -10.65 -5.93
CA GLY A 61 -10.28 -11.53 -6.30
C GLY A 61 -11.58 -11.36 -5.49
N ASN A 62 -11.74 -10.23 -4.80
CA ASN A 62 -12.98 -9.88 -4.09
C ASN A 62 -14.02 -9.32 -5.05
N SER A 63 -15.30 -9.54 -4.74
CA SER A 63 -16.42 -8.87 -5.40
C SER A 63 -16.68 -7.52 -4.72
N VAL A 64 -16.76 -6.44 -5.50
CA VAL A 64 -17.12 -5.11 -4.99
C VAL A 64 -18.65 -4.99 -4.96
N LEU A 65 -19.22 -4.79 -3.77
CA LEU A 65 -20.66 -4.67 -3.54
C LEU A 65 -21.14 -3.23 -3.63
N SER A 66 -20.30 -2.29 -3.19
CA SER A 66 -20.52 -0.84 -3.27
C SER A 66 -19.16 -0.13 -3.29
N TYR A 67 -19.12 1.10 -3.80
CA TYR A 67 -17.93 1.93 -3.69
C TYR A 67 -18.28 3.41 -3.63
N LEU A 68 -17.35 4.18 -3.05
CA LEU A 68 -17.33 5.63 -3.03
C LEU A 68 -15.95 6.08 -3.44
N ASP A 69 -15.87 6.74 -4.59
CA ASP A 69 -14.67 7.37 -5.10
C ASP A 69 -14.76 8.88 -4.86
N VAL A 70 -13.64 9.49 -4.48
CA VAL A 70 -13.50 10.94 -4.30
C VAL A 70 -12.19 11.40 -4.93
N ALA A 71 -12.28 12.34 -5.86
CA ALA A 71 -11.15 12.99 -6.50
C ALA A 71 -11.16 14.49 -6.16
N ALA A 72 -10.02 15.01 -5.71
CA ALA A 72 -9.83 16.42 -5.35
C ALA A 72 -8.34 16.78 -5.44
N PRO A 73 -7.96 18.06 -5.61
CA PRO A 73 -6.56 18.45 -5.55
C PRO A 73 -5.87 17.95 -4.26
N ASP A 74 -4.58 17.67 -4.34
CA ASP A 74 -3.78 17.36 -3.15
C ASP A 74 -3.82 18.54 -2.16
N GLY A 75 -3.92 18.23 -0.86
CA GLY A 75 -4.02 19.25 0.19
C GLY A 75 -5.41 19.89 0.34
N THR A 76 -6.44 19.41 -0.36
CA THR A 76 -7.83 19.85 -0.15
C THR A 76 -8.22 19.73 1.32
N ASP A 77 -8.81 20.80 1.87
CA ASP A 77 -9.24 20.86 3.26
C ASP A 77 -10.30 19.79 3.60
N LEU A 78 -10.19 19.21 4.80
CA LEU A 78 -11.09 18.13 5.22
C LEU A 78 -12.54 18.60 5.38
N ASN A 79 -12.79 19.85 5.79
CA ASN A 79 -14.15 20.38 5.88
C ASN A 79 -14.75 20.60 4.49
N ALA A 80 -13.96 21.01 3.50
CA ALA A 80 -14.41 21.08 2.11
C ALA A 80 -14.85 19.70 1.58
N LEU A 81 -14.06 18.65 1.85
CA LEU A 81 -14.42 17.27 1.52
C LEU A 81 -15.71 16.81 2.22
N ARG A 82 -15.85 17.08 3.53
CA ARG A 82 -17.07 16.78 4.29
C ARG A 82 -18.29 17.50 3.70
N GLY A 83 -18.15 18.77 3.31
CA GLY A 83 -19.19 19.54 2.64
C GLY A 83 -19.61 18.92 1.31
N ALA A 84 -18.66 18.54 0.47
CA ALA A 84 -18.92 17.89 -0.81
C ALA A 84 -19.65 16.54 -0.64
N LEU A 85 -19.21 15.72 0.32
CA LEU A 85 -19.84 14.44 0.64
C LEU A 85 -21.26 14.62 1.20
N GLN A 86 -21.51 15.68 1.98
CA GLN A 86 -22.85 16.00 2.46
C GLN A 86 -23.81 16.41 1.33
N VAL A 87 -23.33 17.13 0.31
CA VAL A 87 -24.13 17.46 -0.88
C VAL A 87 -24.47 16.19 -1.67
N LEU A 88 -23.50 15.30 -1.88
CA LEU A 88 -23.74 14.00 -2.53
C LEU A 88 -24.75 13.17 -1.73
N ARG A 89 -24.64 13.16 -0.40
CA ARG A 89 -25.61 12.50 0.48
C ARG A 89 -27.04 13.01 0.30
N GLY A 90 -27.22 14.31 0.11
CA GLY A 90 -28.52 14.91 -0.22
C GLY A 90 -29.11 14.34 -1.51
N LYS A 91 -28.30 14.29 -2.58
CA LYS A 91 -28.71 13.73 -3.88
C LYS A 91 -29.09 12.24 -3.80
N ILE A 92 -28.37 11.46 -2.99
CA ILE A 92 -28.68 10.04 -2.75
C ILE A 92 -30.06 9.91 -2.07
N ARG A 93 -30.35 10.77 -1.07
CA ARG A 93 -31.66 10.79 -0.39
C ARG A 93 -32.82 11.20 -1.29
N GLU A 94 -32.57 12.05 -2.28
CA GLU A 94 -33.53 12.44 -3.31
C GLU A 94 -33.79 11.32 -4.34
N GLY A 95 -33.12 10.17 -4.21
CA GLY A 95 -33.35 8.99 -5.05
C GLY A 95 -32.50 8.97 -6.31
N SER A 96 -31.36 9.68 -6.35
CA SER A 96 -30.38 9.53 -7.42
C SER A 96 -29.71 8.15 -7.33
N ARG A 97 -30.17 7.19 -8.15
CA ARG A 97 -29.79 5.75 -8.08
C ARG A 97 -28.53 5.38 -8.87
N HIS A 98 -27.85 6.34 -9.48
CA HIS A 98 -26.75 6.06 -10.40
C HIS A 98 -25.47 6.74 -9.96
N ALA A 99 -24.35 6.15 -10.38
CA ALA A 99 -22.98 6.62 -10.22
C ALA A 99 -22.70 7.93 -10.98
N VAL A 100 -23.62 8.89 -10.89
CA VAL A 100 -23.47 10.22 -11.44
C VAL A 100 -22.47 10.94 -10.54
N PRO A 101 -21.33 11.36 -11.08
CA PRO A 101 -20.37 12.13 -10.31
C PRO A 101 -21.04 13.41 -9.79
N ALA A 102 -20.99 13.64 -8.49
CA ALA A 102 -21.35 14.92 -7.90
C ALA A 102 -20.10 15.80 -7.86
N LEU A 103 -20.14 16.91 -8.58
CA LEU A 103 -19.14 17.95 -8.53
C LEU A 103 -19.53 19.02 -7.51
N VAL A 104 -18.63 19.33 -6.57
CA VAL A 104 -18.76 20.44 -5.63
C VAL A 104 -17.42 21.19 -5.62
N GLY A 105 -17.38 22.34 -6.29
CA GLY A 105 -16.12 23.05 -6.54
C GLY A 105 -15.19 22.20 -7.43
N ASN A 106 -14.02 21.85 -6.91
CA ASN A 106 -13.01 20.99 -7.54
C ASN A 106 -12.97 19.56 -6.96
N ILE A 107 -14.02 19.18 -6.23
CA ILE A 107 -14.17 17.86 -5.64
C ILE A 107 -15.23 17.11 -6.45
N THR A 108 -14.84 16.01 -7.06
CA THR A 108 -15.76 15.07 -7.70
C THR A 108 -15.90 13.84 -6.81
N ALA A 109 -17.12 13.43 -6.51
CA ALA A 109 -17.39 12.19 -5.79
C ALA A 109 -18.37 11.31 -6.58
N ARG A 110 -18.11 10.00 -6.62
CA ARG A 110 -18.93 9.01 -7.34
C ARG A 110 -19.26 7.87 -6.40
N PHE A 111 -20.54 7.64 -6.16
CA PHE A 111 -21.04 6.56 -5.34
C PHE A 111 -21.78 5.55 -6.19
N TRP A 112 -21.55 4.26 -5.95
CA TRP A 112 -22.24 3.18 -6.63
C TRP A 112 -22.56 2.05 -5.66
N VAL A 113 -23.68 1.38 -5.93
CA VAL A 113 -24.16 0.22 -5.17
C VAL A 113 -24.61 -0.85 -6.15
N GLY A 114 -24.20 -2.09 -5.91
CA GLY A 114 -24.64 -3.25 -6.67
C GLY A 114 -26.10 -3.62 -6.38
N ARG A 115 -26.73 -4.37 -7.29
CA ARG A 115 -28.17 -4.72 -7.19
C ARG A 115 -28.58 -5.36 -5.87
N GLU A 116 -27.70 -6.14 -5.23
CA GLU A 116 -27.96 -6.79 -3.95
C GLU A 116 -28.20 -5.79 -2.80
N HIS A 117 -27.73 -4.54 -2.95
CA HIS A 117 -27.80 -3.49 -1.94
C HIS A 117 -28.59 -2.25 -2.41
N ASP A 118 -29.24 -2.32 -3.57
CA ASP A 118 -30.02 -1.23 -4.20
C ASP A 118 -31.42 -1.09 -3.58
N GLU A 119 -31.48 -1.06 -2.26
CA GLU A 119 -32.69 -0.72 -1.52
C GLU A 119 -32.63 0.77 -1.11
N PRO A 120 -33.64 1.59 -1.44
CA PRO A 120 -33.63 3.03 -1.16
C PRO A 120 -33.33 3.41 0.29
N GLU A 121 -33.76 2.57 1.23
CA GLU A 121 -33.55 2.79 2.67
C GLU A 121 -32.14 2.41 3.14
N LYS A 122 -31.45 1.50 2.41
CA LYS A 122 -30.10 1.03 2.73
C LYS A 122 -29.02 1.91 2.12
N MET A 123 -29.28 2.53 0.95
CA MET A 123 -28.31 3.36 0.24
C MET A 123 -27.68 4.47 1.09
N PRO A 124 -28.44 5.31 1.85
CA PRO A 124 -27.83 6.33 2.69
C PRO A 124 -26.93 5.76 3.79
N ARG A 125 -27.31 4.60 4.37
CA ARG A 125 -26.50 3.94 5.40
C ARG A 125 -25.20 3.39 4.82
N GLU A 126 -25.29 2.77 3.64
CA GLU A 126 -24.11 2.26 2.94
C GLU A 126 -23.15 3.40 2.59
N PHE A 127 -23.68 4.50 2.06
CA PHE A 127 -22.90 5.71 1.81
C PHE A 127 -22.21 6.22 3.09
N ASP A 128 -22.95 6.33 4.19
CA ASP A 128 -22.43 6.80 5.49
C ASP A 128 -21.30 5.89 6.02
N CYS A 129 -21.39 4.57 5.83
CA CYS A 129 -20.32 3.62 6.17
C CYS A 129 -19.05 3.86 5.35
N LEU A 130 -19.17 4.07 4.03
CA LEU A 130 -18.02 4.34 3.16
C LEU A 130 -17.38 5.71 3.47
N VAL A 131 -18.20 6.74 3.69
CA VAL A 131 -17.74 8.06 4.14
C VAL A 131 -16.97 7.96 5.45
N GLY A 132 -17.50 7.23 6.43
CA GLY A 132 -16.82 7.00 7.71
C GLY A 132 -15.41 6.43 7.51
N ARG A 133 -15.26 5.45 6.61
CA ARG A 133 -13.94 4.89 6.32
C ARG A 133 -13.01 5.88 5.60
N ILE A 134 -13.52 6.62 4.63
CA ILE A 134 -12.74 7.67 3.92
C ILE A 134 -12.23 8.71 4.91
N LEU A 135 -13.08 9.20 5.82
CA LEU A 135 -12.70 10.23 6.78
C LEU A 135 -11.64 9.74 7.77
N VAL A 136 -11.78 8.52 8.29
CA VAL A 136 -10.75 7.89 9.14
C VAL A 136 -9.42 7.80 8.39
N LEU A 137 -9.44 7.39 7.12
CA LEU A 137 -8.23 7.28 6.30
C LEU A 137 -7.58 8.65 6.00
N LEU A 138 -8.38 9.70 5.88
CA LEU A 138 -7.92 11.07 5.64
C LEU A 138 -7.35 11.74 6.91
N GLU A 139 -7.94 11.45 8.07
CA GLU A 139 -7.50 11.93 9.38
C GLU A 139 -6.27 11.19 9.90
N THR A 140 -6.04 9.97 9.43
CA THR A 140 -4.80 9.23 9.69
C THR A 140 -3.65 10.05 9.10
N PRO A 141 -2.68 10.52 9.93
CA PRO A 141 -1.50 11.18 9.42
C PRO A 141 -0.87 10.29 8.36
N LEU A 142 -0.54 10.85 7.19
CA LEU A 142 0.31 10.14 6.26
C LEU A 142 1.53 9.74 7.07
N GLU A 143 1.81 8.43 7.21
CA GLU A 143 3.02 7.98 7.89
C GLU A 143 4.15 8.84 7.33
N GLU A 144 4.78 9.63 8.21
CA GLU A 144 5.86 10.52 7.81
C GLU A 144 6.77 9.70 6.91
N LYS A 145 7.09 10.22 5.72
CA LYS A 145 8.12 9.63 4.86
C LYS A 145 9.22 9.19 5.80
N VAL A 146 9.33 7.88 6.05
CA VAL A 146 10.40 7.34 6.87
C VAL A 146 11.62 7.82 6.11
N GLU A 147 12.34 8.80 6.67
CA GLU A 147 13.58 9.29 6.07
C GLU A 147 14.32 8.05 5.60
N PRO A 148 14.71 7.98 4.32
CA PRO A 148 15.13 6.74 3.70
C PRO A 148 16.16 6.09 4.61
N GLN A 149 15.71 5.11 5.38
CA GLN A 149 16.60 4.47 6.33
C GLN A 149 17.63 3.81 5.46
N VAL A 150 18.90 4.08 5.75
CA VAL A 150 20.01 3.44 5.05
C VAL A 150 19.69 1.94 5.02
N PRO A 151 19.61 1.29 3.86
CA PRO A 151 19.24 -0.12 3.81
C PRO A 151 20.24 -0.96 4.60
N LEU A 152 19.80 -2.08 5.15
CA LEU A 152 20.70 -3.03 5.79
C LEU A 152 21.62 -3.66 4.74
N GLU A 153 22.90 -3.68 5.00
CA GLU A 153 23.88 -4.31 4.10
C GLU A 153 24.09 -5.77 4.48
N ILE A 154 23.75 -6.65 3.55
CA ILE A 154 24.08 -8.07 3.61
C ILE A 154 25.27 -8.26 2.67
N VAL A 155 26.44 -8.51 3.25
CA VAL A 155 27.62 -8.88 2.47
C VAL A 155 27.56 -10.38 2.19
N PHE A 156 28.00 -10.76 1.00
CA PHE A 156 28.14 -12.16 0.67
C PHE A 156 29.38 -12.44 -0.15
N HIS A 157 29.91 -13.64 0.00
CA HIS A 157 30.99 -14.16 -0.83
C HIS A 157 30.57 -15.52 -1.39
N VAL A 158 31.19 -15.89 -2.50
CA VAL A 158 30.96 -17.17 -3.18
C VAL A 158 32.24 -17.98 -3.09
N ASP A 159 32.13 -19.20 -2.59
CA ASP A 159 33.20 -20.19 -2.58
C ASP A 159 32.72 -21.52 -3.19
N GLU A 160 33.56 -22.55 -3.14
CA GLU A 160 33.23 -23.90 -3.64
C GLU A 160 32.01 -24.52 -2.95
N LYS A 161 31.66 -24.07 -1.73
CA LYS A 161 30.53 -24.56 -0.95
C LYS A 161 29.27 -23.71 -1.14
N GLY A 162 29.33 -22.64 -1.92
CA GLY A 162 28.19 -21.83 -2.32
C GLY A 162 28.25 -20.38 -1.83
N TYR A 163 27.07 -19.84 -1.56
CA TYR A 163 26.86 -18.44 -1.20
C TYR A 163 26.79 -18.29 0.32
N HIS A 164 27.65 -17.44 0.87
CA HIS A 164 27.71 -17.17 2.31
C HIS A 164 27.25 -15.74 2.58
N PHE A 165 26.13 -15.60 3.28
CA PHE A 165 25.52 -14.31 3.59
C PHE A 165 25.71 -13.95 5.06
N GLU A 166 26.08 -12.69 5.31
CA GLU A 166 26.18 -12.12 6.64
C GLU A 166 25.91 -10.62 6.63
N LEU A 167 25.42 -10.09 7.75
CA LEU A 167 25.26 -8.63 7.90
C LEU A 167 26.62 -7.94 8.02
N SER A 168 26.73 -6.75 7.40
CA SER A 168 27.80 -5.82 7.72
C SER A 168 27.76 -5.47 9.22
N PRO A 169 28.90 -5.09 9.84
CA PRO A 169 28.93 -4.79 11.27
C PRO A 169 27.91 -3.73 11.69
N GLU A 170 27.79 -2.64 10.93
CA GLU A 170 26.84 -1.57 11.19
C GLU A 170 25.37 -2.05 11.08
N SER A 171 25.08 -2.85 10.06
CA SER A 171 23.73 -3.42 9.86
C SER A 171 23.38 -4.44 10.95
N ALA A 172 24.36 -5.20 11.44
CA ALA A 172 24.17 -6.13 12.55
C ALA A 172 23.83 -5.40 13.87
N ASP A 173 24.44 -4.25 14.14
CA ASP A 173 24.13 -3.44 15.32
C ASP A 173 22.72 -2.83 15.24
N ARG A 174 22.30 -2.39 14.04
CA ARG A 174 20.93 -1.92 13.80
C ARG A 174 19.88 -3.02 13.98
N VAL A 175 20.14 -4.21 13.45
CA VAL A 175 19.28 -5.39 13.66
C VAL A 175 19.20 -5.76 15.14
N ARG A 176 20.33 -5.72 15.87
CA ARG A 176 20.35 -5.99 17.32
C ARG A 176 19.49 -4.99 18.09
N ALA A 177 19.54 -3.70 17.73
CA ALA A 177 18.70 -2.67 18.35
C ALA A 177 17.20 -2.89 18.09
N ALA A 178 16.84 -3.39 16.90
CA ALA A 178 15.46 -3.73 16.54
C ALA A 178 14.90 -4.92 17.34
N HIS A 179 15.75 -5.85 17.78
CA HIS A 179 15.40 -7.08 18.51
C HIS A 179 15.28 -6.92 20.05
N ARG A 180 14.99 -5.73 20.61
CA ARG A 180 14.84 -5.44 22.08
C ARG A 180 14.43 -6.66 22.95
N PRO A 181 14.77 -6.70 24.26
CA PRO A 181 15.95 -7.38 24.83
C PRO A 181 16.11 -8.88 24.49
N ALA A 182 15.48 -9.38 23.42
CA ALA A 182 15.73 -10.71 22.92
C ALA A 182 17.19 -10.83 22.46
N ARG A 183 17.84 -11.93 22.85
CA ARG A 183 19.24 -12.22 22.48
C ARG A 183 19.31 -12.62 21.01
N TRP A 184 19.19 -11.64 20.11
CA TRP A 184 19.56 -11.84 18.72
C TRP A 184 21.04 -12.23 18.67
N ARG A 185 21.33 -13.34 17.99
CA ARG A 185 22.70 -13.79 17.72
C ARG A 185 22.97 -13.59 16.24
N LYS A 186 24.18 -13.12 15.93
CA LYS A 186 24.61 -12.95 14.53
C LYS A 186 24.47 -14.28 13.81
N SER A 187 23.58 -14.33 12.82
CA SER A 187 23.37 -15.49 11.98
C SER A 187 24.22 -15.36 10.72
N ARG A 188 24.98 -16.42 10.43
CA ARG A 188 25.54 -16.65 9.09
C ARG A 188 24.61 -17.60 8.37
N PHE A 189 24.30 -17.31 7.12
CA PHE A 189 23.42 -18.13 6.31
C PHE A 189 24.18 -18.59 5.07
N GLN A 190 24.16 -19.90 4.81
CA GLN A 190 24.84 -20.48 3.66
C GLN A 190 23.80 -21.14 2.75
N VAL A 191 23.93 -20.92 1.45
CA VAL A 191 23.09 -21.54 0.41
C VAL A 191 23.99 -22.23 -0.60
N ALA A 192 23.79 -23.52 -0.79
CA ALA A 192 24.50 -24.27 -1.84
C ALA A 192 24.04 -23.81 -3.23
N PRO A 193 24.90 -23.87 -4.27
CA PRO A 193 24.56 -23.34 -5.60
C PRO A 193 23.32 -24.00 -6.24
N ASP A 194 23.19 -25.32 -6.09
CA ASP A 194 22.05 -26.12 -6.57
C ASP A 194 20.75 -25.71 -5.86
N VAL A 195 20.79 -25.56 -4.54
CA VAL A 195 19.63 -25.10 -3.74
C VAL A 195 19.19 -23.70 -4.18
N MET A 196 20.12 -22.80 -4.50
CA MET A 196 19.77 -21.46 -4.96
C MET A 196 19.04 -21.50 -6.30
N LEU A 197 19.52 -22.30 -7.25
CA LEU A 197 18.88 -22.47 -8.56
C LEU A 197 17.50 -23.12 -8.45
N ASP A 198 17.38 -24.18 -7.67
CA ASP A 198 16.13 -24.90 -7.45
C ASP A 198 15.09 -24.00 -6.76
N PHE A 199 15.52 -23.26 -5.73
CA PHE A 199 14.66 -22.31 -5.04
C PHE A 199 14.18 -21.22 -5.98
N GLU A 200 15.07 -20.62 -6.77
CA GLU A 200 14.69 -19.57 -7.71
C GLU A 200 13.72 -20.07 -8.79
N SER A 201 13.87 -21.31 -9.25
CA SER A 201 12.94 -21.94 -10.19
C SER A 201 11.56 -22.20 -9.60
N MET A 202 11.45 -22.54 -8.31
CA MET A 202 10.18 -22.92 -7.68
C MET A 202 9.45 -21.76 -7.01
N HIS A 203 10.19 -20.84 -6.40
CA HIS A 203 9.67 -19.81 -5.51
C HIS A 203 10.01 -18.39 -5.97
N GLY A 204 10.83 -18.23 -7.01
CA GLY A 204 11.29 -16.93 -7.48
C GLY A 204 12.39 -16.35 -6.62
N ASP A 205 12.37 -15.05 -6.38
CA ASP A 205 13.48 -14.33 -5.74
C ASP A 205 13.83 -14.89 -4.35
N ILE A 206 15.06 -15.41 -4.17
CA ILE A 206 15.55 -15.96 -2.90
C ILE A 206 15.98 -14.88 -1.90
N TYR A 207 16.31 -13.68 -2.37
CA TYR A 207 16.90 -12.62 -1.55
C TYR A 207 16.02 -12.10 -0.40
N PRO A 208 14.68 -11.98 -0.53
CA PRO A 208 13.80 -11.67 0.61
C PRO A 208 13.92 -12.71 1.72
N TYR A 209 14.03 -13.99 1.35
CA TYR A 209 14.14 -15.09 2.32
C TYR A 209 15.50 -15.05 3.01
N VAL A 210 16.59 -14.87 2.26
CA VAL A 210 17.93 -14.65 2.84
C VAL A 210 17.91 -13.48 3.83
N ALA A 211 17.27 -12.36 3.47
CA ALA A 211 17.15 -11.20 4.34
C ALA A 211 16.48 -11.55 5.68
N THR A 212 15.37 -12.31 5.66
CA THR A 212 14.71 -12.74 6.91
C THR A 212 15.55 -13.70 7.73
N GLN A 213 16.28 -14.63 7.09
CA GLN A 213 17.11 -15.61 7.79
C GLN A 213 18.32 -14.96 8.47
N VAL A 214 19.01 -14.06 7.77
CA VAL A 214 20.19 -13.37 8.30
C VAL A 214 19.80 -12.36 9.39
N THR A 215 18.69 -11.65 9.23
CA THR A 215 18.25 -10.64 10.21
C THR A 215 17.44 -11.23 11.37
N GLY A 216 16.79 -12.37 11.18
CA GLY A 216 15.79 -12.90 12.11
C GLY A 216 14.52 -12.05 12.21
N LEU A 217 14.35 -11.06 11.32
CA LEU A 217 13.18 -10.19 11.27
C LEU A 217 12.18 -10.71 10.24
N ARG A 218 10.90 -10.38 10.44
CA ARG A 218 9.87 -10.56 9.41
C ARG A 218 10.08 -9.56 8.27
N LEU A 219 9.61 -9.88 7.07
CA LEU A 219 9.77 -9.06 5.87
C LEU A 219 9.32 -7.61 6.09
N GLU A 220 8.19 -7.39 6.75
CA GLU A 220 7.65 -6.05 7.00
C GLU A 220 8.58 -5.22 7.90
N ALA A 221 9.22 -5.86 8.88
CA ALA A 221 10.19 -5.21 9.75
C ALA A 221 11.49 -4.87 9.00
N VAL A 222 11.93 -5.72 8.07
CA VAL A 222 13.08 -5.42 7.19
C VAL A 222 12.79 -4.23 6.29
N VAL A 223 11.58 -4.16 5.70
CA VAL A 223 11.15 -3.00 4.89
C VAL A 223 11.12 -1.72 5.72
N LYS A 224 10.59 -1.77 6.94
CA LYS A 224 10.60 -0.63 7.88
C LYS A 224 12.01 -0.15 8.25
N LEU A 225 13.01 -1.03 8.17
CA LEU A 225 14.42 -0.68 8.36
C LEU A 225 15.12 -0.13 7.10
N GLY A 226 14.35 0.16 6.04
CA GLY A 226 14.88 0.66 4.77
C GLY A 226 15.19 -0.42 3.74
N GLY A 227 14.84 -1.68 4.02
CA GLY A 227 15.14 -2.82 3.16
C GLY A 227 16.59 -3.32 3.34
N VAL A 228 17.08 -4.04 2.34
CA VAL A 228 18.45 -4.58 2.29
C VAL A 228 19.13 -4.29 0.96
N VAL A 229 20.45 -4.20 1.00
CA VAL A 229 21.34 -4.21 -0.16
C VAL A 229 22.32 -5.36 -0.02
N PHE A 230 22.47 -6.14 -1.09
CA PHE A 230 23.39 -7.26 -1.16
C PHE A 230 24.69 -6.83 -1.82
N ILE A 231 25.80 -7.05 -1.12
CA ILE A 231 27.14 -6.61 -1.52
C ILE A 231 28.02 -7.84 -1.72
N LEU A 232 28.51 -8.04 -2.94
CA LEU A 232 29.45 -9.12 -3.24
C LEU A 232 30.87 -8.73 -2.79
N LEU A 233 31.52 -9.62 -2.06
CA LEU A 233 32.93 -9.51 -1.68
C LEU A 233 33.82 -10.33 -2.65
N PRO A 234 35.09 -9.92 -2.84
CA PRO A 234 35.78 -8.81 -2.18
C PRO A 234 35.62 -7.45 -2.87
N ASN A 235 34.98 -7.39 -4.05
CA ASN A 235 34.95 -6.16 -4.86
C ASN A 235 33.97 -5.09 -4.35
N GLY A 236 33.15 -5.38 -3.34
CA GLY A 236 32.19 -4.45 -2.76
C GLY A 236 31.06 -4.09 -3.72
N LYS A 237 30.84 -4.87 -4.79
CA LYS A 237 29.83 -4.57 -5.80
C LYS A 237 28.44 -4.77 -5.21
N ARG A 238 27.60 -3.74 -5.26
CA ARG A 238 26.16 -3.87 -4.98
C ARG A 238 25.54 -4.71 -6.08
N VAL A 239 25.06 -5.90 -5.72
CA VAL A 239 24.47 -6.86 -6.66
C VAL A 239 22.97 -6.69 -6.73
N ARG A 240 22.32 -6.37 -5.60
CA ARG A 240 20.86 -6.31 -5.51
C ARG A 240 20.39 -5.40 -4.38
N ARG A 241 19.20 -4.83 -4.54
CA ARG A 241 18.45 -4.13 -3.50
C ARG A 241 17.07 -4.78 -3.36
N TRP A 242 16.61 -4.95 -2.12
CA TRP A 242 15.27 -5.45 -1.84
C TRP A 242 14.59 -4.65 -0.71
N PRO A 243 13.33 -4.24 -0.85
CA PRO A 243 12.52 -4.32 -2.08
C PRO A 243 13.18 -3.52 -3.21
N SER A 244 13.01 -3.98 -4.46
CA SER A 244 13.49 -3.28 -5.64
C SER A 244 12.79 -1.92 -5.72
N GLU A 245 13.55 -0.85 -5.91
CA GLU A 245 13.01 0.48 -6.26
C GLU A 245 12.29 0.45 -7.61
#